data_AF-A0A162IEL4-F1
#
_entry.id   AF-A0A162IEL4-F1
#
_cell.length_a   1.000
_cell.length_b   1.000
_cell.length_c   1.000
_cell.angle_alpha   90.00
_cell.angle_beta   90.00
_cell.angle_gamma   90.00
#
_symmetry.space_group_name_H-M   'P 1'
#
loop_
_entity.id
_entity.type
_entity.pdbx_description
1 polymer ?
#
loop_
_entity_poly.entity_id
_entity_poly.type
_entity_poly.pdbx_seq_one_letter_code
_entity_poly.pdbx_strand_id
1 'polypeptide(L)'
;MTPVVPIRGSISASGDLSTLSYISGAVEGNPDIFIRTDGLPGGPRILPSNEALAMAKMNPISLQAKEGLGITNGTAASCATACLVVHQANQLAVLVQLLTAMGTEALAGTAANYDEFISSVRPHRGQIEAARNIHKFLVGSKISSDETSSKVGLAQDRYSLRTAPQWIGPQLEDLLLATKQVTVEINSTTDNPLIDVDGGKIFQGGNFQAMAITSAMEKVMTVLQNLGRLMFAQSSEMINHATSRGLPPNLSPDDPGASFLCKGFDISMAAYMSELGYLAHPVSTHVQTAEMANQAVNSMALVAARYALEAIEVASLMAAAYIFVLCQALDLRCMMLEFETTFTKEIVLVAKETLTLPQEQAADLSSKIATVLLQRWTQLCCLAAAERATVAARESLGDLLGLLLPSNPAPDISRLQTFQAAAATTLLSTHERTRSLYFERPGTARFISPASKVVYEYVRRDLAVPFVRGVEDHPTVARDRALGNPSGGKRNGVHGHDAVRPAVEGEGINETHNGLVNNTNGAAGPSRVNGVNGDNEVNGDHEANNVSQDRRTPVTLGTMAGDIYQALRNGDLYGRIMKYCQENAF
;
A
#
# COMPACT_ATOMS: atom_id res chain seq x y z
N MET A 1 5.98 30.77 -11.17
CA MET A 1 5.32 31.71 -10.24
C MET A 1 3.95 31.16 -9.89
N THR A 2 3.64 31.03 -8.59
CA THR A 2 2.40 30.42 -8.11
C THR A 2 1.84 31.28 -6.96
N PRO A 3 0.62 31.84 -7.08
CA PRO A 3 0.00 32.59 -5.98
C PRO A 3 -0.13 31.74 -4.71
N VAL A 4 0.12 32.33 -3.55
CA VAL A 4 -0.11 31.72 -2.23
C VAL A 4 -1.56 31.94 -1.87
N VAL A 5 -2.34 30.86 -1.82
CA VAL A 5 -3.80 30.92 -1.63
C VAL A 5 -4.20 30.17 -0.37
N PRO A 6 -5.15 30.69 0.44
CA PRO A 6 -5.69 29.97 1.58
C PRO A 6 -6.32 28.64 1.17
N ILE A 7 -6.03 27.58 1.95
CA ILE A 7 -6.53 26.23 1.70
C ILE A 7 -8.03 26.06 2.04
N ARG A 8 -8.62 26.99 2.80
CA ARG A 8 -10.04 26.98 3.23
C ARG A 8 -10.67 28.35 2.98
N GLY A 9 -11.99 28.38 2.88
CA GLY A 9 -12.79 29.60 2.70
C GLY A 9 -13.77 29.54 1.52
N SER A 10 -13.62 28.56 0.63
CA SER A 10 -14.57 28.32 -0.47
C SER A 10 -15.66 27.31 -0.06
N ILE A 11 -16.90 27.61 -0.43
CA ILE A 11 -18.04 26.67 -0.45
C ILE A 11 -18.39 26.24 -1.89
N SER A 12 -17.62 26.68 -2.89
CA SER A 12 -17.78 26.33 -4.31
C SER A 12 -19.22 26.57 -4.83
N ALA A 13 -19.80 27.71 -4.45
CA ALA A 13 -21.21 28.03 -4.67
C ALA A 13 -21.40 28.99 -5.83
N SER A 14 -20.92 30.23 -5.70
CA SER A 14 -20.69 31.18 -6.81
C SER A 14 -19.31 30.94 -7.44
N GLY A 15 -18.88 29.67 -7.50
CA GLY A 15 -17.54 29.25 -7.78
C GLY A 15 -16.61 29.27 -6.55
N ASP A 16 -15.32 29.12 -6.79
CA ASP A 16 -14.26 29.14 -5.79
C ASP A 16 -13.79 30.57 -5.48
N LEU A 17 -14.75 31.46 -5.22
CA LEU A 17 -14.60 32.92 -5.16
C LEU A 17 -13.41 33.38 -4.31
N SER A 18 -13.34 32.92 -3.05
CA SER A 18 -12.27 33.29 -2.12
C SER A 18 -10.90 32.78 -2.56
N THR A 19 -10.82 31.70 -3.32
CA THR A 19 -9.54 31.13 -3.79
C THR A 19 -9.09 31.86 -5.05
N LEU A 20 -10.02 32.10 -5.99
CA LEU A 20 -9.75 32.78 -7.24
C LEU A 20 -9.52 34.29 -7.08
N SER A 21 -10.02 34.92 -6.01
CA SER A 21 -9.72 36.31 -5.69
C SER A 21 -8.23 36.55 -5.40
N TYR A 22 -7.52 35.58 -4.84
CA TYR A 22 -6.06 35.67 -4.66
C TYR A 22 -5.33 35.61 -6.00
N ILE A 23 -5.86 34.88 -6.98
CA ILE A 23 -5.30 34.87 -8.35
C ILE A 23 -5.55 36.22 -9.02
N SER A 24 -6.76 36.78 -8.88
CA SER A 24 -7.10 38.13 -9.36
C SER A 24 -6.15 39.19 -8.75
N GLY A 25 -6.02 39.22 -7.43
CA GLY A 25 -5.13 40.17 -6.75
C GLY A 25 -3.65 39.94 -7.10
N ALA A 26 -3.24 38.70 -7.38
CA ALA A 26 -1.89 38.41 -7.86
C ALA A 26 -1.64 39.07 -9.22
N VAL A 27 -2.53 38.92 -10.20
CA VAL A 27 -2.33 39.53 -11.53
C VAL A 27 -2.44 41.07 -11.52
N GLU A 28 -3.21 41.64 -10.60
CA GLU A 28 -3.28 43.09 -10.35
C GLU A 28 -2.05 43.64 -9.59
N GLY A 29 -1.12 42.79 -9.17
CA GLY A 29 0.07 43.21 -8.43
C GLY A 29 -0.24 43.72 -7.03
N ASN A 30 -1.29 43.21 -6.38
CA ASN A 30 -1.64 43.60 -5.02
C ASN A 30 -0.50 43.25 -4.04
N PRO A 31 0.04 44.22 -3.26
CA PRO A 31 1.17 43.99 -2.36
C PRO A 31 0.84 43.07 -1.17
N ASP A 32 -0.44 42.89 -0.82
CA ASP A 32 -0.87 42.01 0.27
C ASP A 32 -1.02 40.54 -0.18
N ILE A 33 -0.91 40.28 -1.48
CA ILE A 33 -0.95 38.94 -2.06
C ILE A 33 0.47 38.46 -2.32
N PHE A 34 0.77 37.24 -1.89
CA PHE A 34 2.09 36.66 -2.04
C PHE A 34 2.17 35.65 -3.19
N ILE A 35 3.32 35.59 -3.85
CA ILE A 35 3.62 34.65 -4.93
C ILE A 35 4.88 33.85 -4.59
N ARG A 36 4.81 32.53 -4.75
CA ARG A 36 5.98 31.65 -4.74
C ARG A 36 6.67 31.68 -6.10
N THR A 37 7.96 31.98 -6.12
CA THR A 37 8.77 32.26 -7.33
C THR A 37 9.75 31.12 -7.65
N ASP A 38 9.24 29.90 -7.77
CA ASP A 38 10.06 28.76 -8.19
C ASP A 38 10.62 28.99 -9.61
N GLY A 39 11.93 28.81 -9.79
CA GLY A 39 12.60 28.90 -11.10
C GLY A 39 12.99 30.31 -11.57
N LEU A 40 12.78 31.36 -10.76
CA LEU A 40 13.28 32.70 -11.06
C LEU A 40 14.72 32.92 -10.55
N PRO A 41 15.46 33.91 -11.08
CA PRO A 41 16.78 34.29 -10.57
C PRO A 41 16.75 34.57 -9.07
N GLY A 42 17.68 33.98 -8.31
CA GLY A 42 17.76 34.14 -6.85
C GLY A 42 17.11 33.02 -6.03
N GLY A 43 16.61 31.97 -6.69
CA GLY A 43 16.07 30.76 -6.06
C GLY A 43 14.61 30.90 -5.59
N PRO A 44 13.98 29.83 -5.09
CA PRO A 44 12.60 29.85 -4.62
C PRO A 44 12.40 30.85 -3.47
N ARG A 45 11.48 31.81 -3.65
CA ARG A 45 11.11 32.81 -2.62
C ARG A 45 9.61 33.03 -2.60
N ILE A 46 9.10 33.50 -1.47
CA ILE A 46 7.74 34.04 -1.35
C ILE A 46 7.87 35.56 -1.30
N LEU A 47 7.24 36.25 -2.26
CA LEU A 47 7.34 37.70 -2.41
C LEU A 47 5.95 38.33 -2.57
N PRO A 48 5.77 39.60 -2.18
CA PRO A 48 4.61 40.39 -2.58
C PRO A 48 4.40 40.38 -4.10
N SER A 49 3.14 40.42 -4.55
CA SER A 49 2.83 40.21 -5.97
C SER A 49 3.46 41.25 -6.89
N ASN A 50 3.42 42.54 -6.50
CA ASN A 50 4.09 43.63 -7.21
C ASN A 50 5.59 43.37 -7.41
N GLU A 51 6.29 42.89 -6.38
CA GLU A 51 7.72 42.56 -6.46
C GLU A 51 7.98 41.35 -7.34
N ALA A 52 7.15 40.32 -7.22
CA ALA A 52 7.27 39.09 -8.01
C ALA A 52 7.02 39.35 -9.51
N LEU A 53 6.01 40.17 -9.85
CA LEU A 53 5.74 40.61 -11.21
C LEU A 53 6.89 41.46 -11.75
N ALA A 54 7.42 42.40 -10.96
CA ALA A 54 8.57 43.21 -11.35
C ALA A 54 9.82 42.34 -11.62
N MET A 55 10.08 41.34 -10.77
CA MET A 55 11.17 40.37 -10.97
C MET A 55 10.99 39.57 -12.27
N ALA A 56 9.76 39.19 -12.60
CA ALA A 56 9.42 38.51 -13.85
C ALA A 56 9.31 39.44 -15.07
N LYS A 57 9.52 40.75 -14.90
CA LYS A 57 9.35 41.79 -15.93
C LYS A 57 7.94 41.81 -16.53
N MET A 58 6.94 41.54 -15.68
CA MET A 58 5.52 41.60 -16.03
C MET A 58 4.88 42.85 -15.41
N ASN A 59 4.01 43.50 -16.17
CA ASN A 59 3.24 44.64 -15.66
C ASN A 59 1.95 44.14 -15.00
N PRO A 60 1.56 44.70 -13.84
CA PRO A 60 0.23 44.45 -13.27
C PRO A 60 -0.89 44.85 -14.21
N ILE A 61 -2.02 44.12 -14.15
CA ILE A 61 -3.22 44.45 -14.93
C ILE A 61 -4.18 45.33 -14.12
N SER A 62 -4.99 46.15 -14.81
CA SER A 62 -6.11 46.88 -14.21
C SER A 62 -7.41 46.34 -14.79
N LEU A 63 -8.22 45.70 -13.95
CA LEU A 63 -9.41 45.00 -14.40
C LEU A 63 -10.52 45.97 -14.82
N GLN A 64 -11.15 45.67 -15.96
CA GLN A 64 -12.32 46.38 -16.47
C GLN A 64 -13.63 45.76 -15.97
N ALA A 65 -14.75 46.34 -16.42
CA ALA A 65 -16.06 45.78 -16.16
C ALA A 65 -16.12 44.30 -16.59
N LYS A 66 -16.79 43.48 -15.76
CA LYS A 66 -16.91 42.02 -15.88
C LYS A 66 -15.62 41.21 -15.65
N GLU A 67 -14.42 41.72 -15.89
CA GLU A 67 -13.19 40.93 -15.82
C GLU A 67 -12.92 40.34 -14.43
N GLY A 68 -13.18 41.10 -13.35
CA GLY A 68 -13.07 40.57 -11.99
C GLY A 68 -14.02 39.41 -11.72
N LEU A 69 -15.27 39.47 -12.21
CA LEU A 69 -16.21 38.35 -12.14
C LEU A 69 -15.78 37.21 -13.06
N GLY A 70 -15.23 37.49 -14.23
CA GLY A 70 -14.73 36.47 -15.15
C GLY A 70 -13.57 35.64 -14.59
N ILE A 71 -12.76 36.22 -13.70
CA ILE A 71 -11.68 35.50 -13.00
C ILE A 71 -12.19 34.79 -11.74
N THR A 72 -12.99 35.49 -10.94
CA THR A 72 -13.33 35.02 -9.58
C THR A 72 -14.56 34.14 -9.52
N ASN A 73 -15.48 34.25 -10.48
CA ASN A 73 -16.66 33.43 -10.58
C ASN A 73 -16.35 32.21 -11.45
N GLY A 74 -16.44 31.00 -10.87
CA GLY A 74 -16.16 29.76 -11.58
C GLY A 74 -15.54 28.67 -10.71
N THR A 75 -15.45 27.46 -11.23
CA THR A 75 -15.15 26.24 -10.45
C THR A 75 -13.69 25.78 -10.57
N ALA A 76 -12.81 26.66 -11.06
CA ALA A 76 -11.48 26.28 -11.52
C ALA A 76 -10.59 25.65 -10.43
N ALA A 77 -10.65 26.11 -9.18
CA ALA A 77 -9.78 25.58 -8.12
C ALA A 77 -10.20 24.16 -7.68
N SER A 78 -11.49 23.95 -7.47
CA SER A 78 -12.08 22.65 -7.17
C SER A 78 -11.89 21.68 -8.34
N CYS A 79 -12.15 22.13 -9.57
CA CYS A 79 -11.94 21.33 -10.78
C CYS A 79 -10.46 20.96 -11.00
N ALA A 80 -9.52 21.89 -10.78
CA ALA A 80 -8.09 21.61 -10.89
C ALA A 80 -7.64 20.53 -9.89
N THR A 81 -8.09 20.63 -8.64
CA THR A 81 -7.82 19.60 -7.61
C THR A 81 -8.45 18.26 -8.01
N ALA A 82 -9.68 18.28 -8.50
CA ALA A 82 -10.39 17.10 -8.97
C ALA A 82 -9.69 16.40 -10.15
N CYS A 83 -9.07 17.15 -11.06
CA CYS A 83 -8.28 16.58 -12.16
C CYS A 83 -7.08 15.77 -11.64
N LEU A 84 -6.35 16.31 -10.66
CA LEU A 84 -5.23 15.61 -10.03
C LEU A 84 -5.69 14.33 -9.33
N VAL A 85 -6.76 14.44 -8.55
CA VAL A 85 -7.36 13.31 -7.82
C VAL A 85 -7.79 12.20 -8.78
N VAL A 86 -8.56 12.53 -9.83
CA VAL A 86 -9.03 11.53 -10.80
C VAL A 86 -7.88 10.90 -11.56
N HIS A 87 -6.85 11.68 -11.92
CA HIS A 87 -5.65 11.14 -12.56
C HIS A 87 -4.96 10.08 -11.68
N GLN A 88 -4.70 10.43 -10.42
CA GLN A 88 -4.05 9.52 -9.46
C GLN A 88 -4.93 8.31 -9.11
N ALA A 89 -6.24 8.50 -8.99
CA ALA A 89 -7.19 7.41 -8.73
C ALA A 89 -7.21 6.36 -9.86
N ASN A 90 -7.17 6.81 -11.11
CA ASN A 90 -7.08 5.90 -12.26
C ASN A 90 -5.75 5.12 -12.27
N GLN A 91 -4.64 5.77 -11.94
CA GLN A 91 -3.34 5.10 -11.81
C GLN A 91 -3.35 4.04 -10.69
N LEU A 92 -3.92 4.37 -9.52
CA LEU A 92 -4.10 3.43 -8.41
C LEU A 92 -4.99 2.25 -8.81
N ALA A 93 -6.06 2.47 -9.57
CA ALA A 93 -6.96 1.40 -9.99
C ALA A 93 -6.27 0.35 -10.88
N VAL A 94 -5.37 0.78 -11.77
CA VAL A 94 -4.53 -0.13 -12.56
C VAL A 94 -3.50 -0.82 -11.67
N LEU A 95 -2.84 -0.07 -10.77
CA LEU A 95 -1.88 -0.64 -9.83
C LEU A 95 -2.51 -1.76 -9.00
N VAL A 96 -3.70 -1.56 -8.42
CA VAL A 96 -4.37 -2.56 -7.57
C VAL A 96 -4.69 -3.86 -8.34
N GLN A 97 -5.00 -3.77 -9.63
CA GLN A 97 -5.17 -4.96 -10.48
C GLN A 97 -3.84 -5.73 -10.64
N LEU A 98 -2.74 -5.01 -10.88
CA LEU A 98 -1.40 -5.62 -10.94
C LEU A 98 -0.97 -6.20 -9.58
N LEU A 99 -1.24 -5.51 -8.47
CA LEU A 99 -0.96 -6.03 -7.13
C LEU A 99 -1.81 -7.26 -6.79
N THR A 100 -3.04 -7.34 -7.30
CA THR A 100 -3.88 -8.55 -7.19
C THR A 100 -3.26 -9.73 -7.95
N ALA A 101 -2.68 -9.49 -9.13
CA ALA A 101 -1.93 -10.52 -9.85
C ALA A 101 -0.70 -10.99 -9.04
N MET A 102 0.12 -10.05 -8.56
CA MET A 102 1.26 -10.39 -7.68
C MET A 102 0.81 -11.15 -6.42
N GLY A 103 -0.33 -10.78 -5.83
CA GLY A 103 -0.92 -11.44 -4.68
C GLY A 103 -1.40 -12.86 -4.98
N THR A 104 -1.94 -13.07 -6.18
CA THR A 104 -2.29 -14.39 -6.69
C THR A 104 -1.03 -15.27 -6.79
N GLU A 105 0.08 -14.75 -7.31
CA GLU A 105 1.35 -15.49 -7.35
C GLU A 105 1.89 -15.80 -5.95
N ALA A 106 1.97 -14.80 -5.07
CA ALA A 106 2.50 -14.98 -3.70
C ALA A 106 1.71 -16.04 -2.89
N LEU A 107 0.39 -16.07 -3.07
CA LEU A 107 -0.52 -17.05 -2.45
C LEU A 107 -0.65 -18.35 -3.24
N ALA A 108 0.13 -18.58 -4.30
CA ALA A 108 -0.02 -19.74 -5.19
C ALA A 108 -1.49 -20.00 -5.59
N GLY A 109 -2.20 -18.90 -5.88
CA GLY A 109 -3.57 -18.86 -6.38
C GLY A 109 -3.65 -19.26 -7.84
N THR A 110 -4.88 -19.45 -8.32
CA THR A 110 -5.13 -19.86 -9.71
C THR A 110 -5.53 -18.67 -10.58
N ALA A 111 -5.00 -18.62 -11.80
CA ALA A 111 -5.39 -17.64 -12.81
C ALA A 111 -6.80 -17.89 -13.35
N ALA A 112 -7.32 -19.12 -13.21
CA ALA A 112 -8.67 -19.50 -13.64
C ALA A 112 -9.80 -18.69 -12.97
N ASN A 113 -9.55 -18.05 -11.82
CA ASN A 113 -10.51 -17.12 -11.22
C ASN A 113 -10.87 -15.94 -12.11
N TYR A 114 -9.98 -15.61 -13.06
CA TYR A 114 -10.04 -14.44 -13.91
C TYR A 114 -10.34 -14.78 -15.37
N ASP A 115 -10.74 -16.03 -15.62
CA ASP A 115 -11.10 -16.52 -16.97
C ASP A 115 -12.20 -15.66 -17.61
N GLU A 116 -12.06 -15.40 -18.90
CA GLU A 116 -12.98 -14.57 -19.67
C GLU A 116 -14.42 -15.10 -19.60
N PHE A 117 -14.62 -16.42 -19.56
CA PHE A 117 -15.94 -17.03 -19.47
C PHE A 117 -16.72 -16.50 -18.26
N ILE A 118 -16.07 -16.40 -17.09
CA ILE A 118 -16.71 -15.95 -15.83
C ILE A 118 -17.23 -14.51 -15.96
N SER A 119 -16.46 -13.63 -16.60
CA SER A 119 -16.88 -12.24 -16.81
C SER A 119 -17.83 -12.08 -17.99
N SER A 120 -17.77 -12.94 -18.99
CA SER A 120 -18.69 -12.93 -20.15
C SER A 120 -20.13 -13.30 -19.76
N VAL A 121 -20.32 -14.22 -18.82
CA VAL A 121 -21.67 -14.64 -18.36
C VAL A 121 -22.32 -13.63 -17.41
N ARG A 122 -21.52 -12.73 -16.81
CA ARG A 122 -21.99 -11.61 -16.00
C ARG A 122 -21.31 -10.31 -16.48
N PRO A 123 -21.76 -9.74 -17.61
CA PRO A 123 -20.96 -8.81 -18.43
C PRO A 123 -21.02 -7.36 -17.94
N HIS A 124 -20.73 -7.11 -16.66
CA HIS A 124 -20.43 -5.75 -16.19
C HIS A 124 -19.11 -5.30 -16.80
N ARG A 125 -19.07 -4.08 -17.37
CA ARG A 125 -17.93 -3.62 -18.18
C ARG A 125 -16.66 -3.56 -17.35
N GLY A 126 -16.74 -3.02 -16.13
CA GLY A 126 -15.58 -2.96 -15.25
C GLY A 126 -15.14 -4.35 -14.77
N GLN A 127 -16.07 -5.30 -14.59
CA GLN A 127 -15.72 -6.67 -14.21
C GLN A 127 -14.95 -7.38 -15.33
N ILE A 128 -15.40 -7.23 -16.59
CA ILE A 128 -14.71 -7.77 -17.76
C ILE A 128 -13.31 -7.16 -17.87
N GLU A 129 -13.19 -5.85 -17.74
CA GLU A 129 -11.91 -5.14 -17.80
C GLU A 129 -10.94 -5.64 -16.72
N ALA A 130 -11.38 -5.69 -15.46
CA ALA A 130 -10.57 -6.14 -14.35
C ALA A 130 -10.14 -7.62 -14.48
N ALA A 131 -11.06 -8.50 -14.88
CA ALA A 131 -10.75 -9.92 -15.10
C ALA A 131 -9.68 -10.09 -16.20
N ARG A 132 -9.91 -9.46 -17.36
CA ARG A 132 -8.98 -9.48 -18.49
C ARG A 132 -7.60 -8.96 -18.09
N ASN A 133 -7.54 -7.83 -17.39
CA ASN A 133 -6.26 -7.22 -16.99
C ASN A 133 -5.51 -8.11 -16.00
N ILE A 134 -6.17 -8.59 -14.94
CA ILE A 134 -5.53 -9.45 -13.94
C ILE A 134 -5.06 -10.77 -14.56
N HIS A 135 -5.89 -11.41 -15.39
CA HIS A 135 -5.52 -12.62 -16.12
C HIS A 135 -4.28 -12.38 -17.00
N LYS A 136 -4.30 -11.30 -17.78
CA LYS A 136 -3.18 -10.92 -18.65
C LYS A 136 -1.90 -10.58 -17.87
N PHE A 137 -2.00 -9.96 -16.69
CA PHE A 137 -0.85 -9.74 -15.82
C PHE A 137 -0.24 -11.04 -15.27
N LEU A 138 -1.00 -12.13 -15.20
CA LEU A 138 -0.51 -13.44 -14.73
C LEU A 138 0.14 -14.27 -15.84
N VAL A 139 -0.02 -13.90 -17.11
CA VAL A 139 0.56 -14.64 -18.24
C VAL A 139 2.06 -14.79 -18.08
N GLY A 140 2.56 -16.03 -18.19
CA GLY A 140 3.97 -16.36 -18.03
C GLY A 140 4.45 -16.55 -16.58
N SER A 141 3.54 -16.49 -15.60
CA SER A 141 3.82 -16.95 -14.24
C SER A 141 4.14 -18.44 -14.23
N LYS A 142 5.13 -18.85 -13.42
CA LYS A 142 5.41 -20.25 -13.09
C LYS A 142 4.82 -20.67 -11.75
N ILE A 143 4.17 -19.74 -11.04
CA ILE A 143 3.60 -19.97 -9.71
C ILE A 143 2.09 -20.11 -9.79
N SER A 144 1.43 -19.28 -10.61
CA SER A 144 0.00 -19.32 -10.85
C SER A 144 -0.31 -19.87 -12.23
N SER A 145 -1.07 -20.97 -12.28
CA SER A 145 -1.53 -21.61 -13.52
C SER A 145 -3.03 -21.45 -13.74
N ASP A 146 -3.46 -21.65 -14.99
CA ASP A 146 -4.88 -21.77 -15.39
C ASP A 146 -5.49 -23.13 -14.99
N GLU A 147 -4.67 -24.11 -14.62
CA GLU A 147 -5.16 -25.41 -14.19
C GLU A 147 -5.64 -25.37 -12.73
N THR A 148 -6.82 -25.93 -12.49
CA THR A 148 -7.30 -26.20 -11.14
C THR A 148 -6.60 -27.46 -10.63
N SER A 149 -5.52 -27.28 -9.86
CA SER A 149 -4.86 -28.41 -9.21
C SER A 149 -5.76 -29.04 -8.15
N SER A 150 -5.72 -30.37 -8.01
CA SER A 150 -6.37 -31.08 -6.91
C SER A 150 -5.66 -30.74 -5.60
N LYS A 151 -6.11 -29.68 -4.93
CA LYS A 151 -5.52 -29.23 -3.65
C LYS A 151 -6.09 -30.03 -2.50
N VAL A 152 -5.23 -30.58 -1.64
CA VAL A 152 -5.65 -31.11 -0.34
C VAL A 152 -5.88 -29.93 0.62
N GLY A 153 -7.10 -29.79 1.14
CA GLY A 153 -7.52 -28.65 1.97
C GLY A 153 -8.60 -27.80 1.30
N LEU A 154 -8.60 -26.48 1.55
CA LEU A 154 -9.56 -25.58 0.90
C LEU A 154 -9.32 -25.57 -0.61
N ALA A 155 -10.28 -26.11 -1.36
CA ALA A 155 -10.15 -26.32 -2.81
C ALA A 155 -10.08 -25.02 -3.62
N GLN A 156 -10.55 -23.90 -3.06
CA GLN A 156 -10.70 -22.63 -3.76
C GLN A 156 -9.85 -21.52 -3.13
N ASP A 157 -9.48 -20.54 -3.95
CA ASP A 157 -8.98 -19.26 -3.44
C ASP A 157 -10.07 -18.53 -2.65
N ARG A 158 -9.67 -17.74 -1.64
CA ARG A 158 -10.59 -16.87 -0.89
C ARG A 158 -11.00 -15.67 -1.74
N TYR A 159 -12.02 -14.95 -1.27
CA TYR A 159 -12.68 -13.88 -2.03
C TYR A 159 -11.75 -12.69 -2.34
N SER A 160 -10.79 -12.40 -1.45
CA SER A 160 -9.73 -11.41 -1.65
C SER A 160 -9.03 -11.55 -3.02
N LEU A 161 -8.88 -12.77 -3.54
CA LEU A 161 -8.38 -13.04 -4.89
C LEU A 161 -9.54 -13.37 -5.84
N ARG A 162 -10.32 -14.40 -5.51
CA ARG A 162 -11.29 -14.99 -6.45
C ARG A 162 -12.40 -14.05 -6.89
N THR A 163 -12.80 -13.11 -6.04
CA THR A 163 -13.85 -12.14 -6.37
C THR A 163 -13.29 -10.76 -6.72
N ALA A 164 -11.98 -10.63 -6.94
CA ALA A 164 -11.35 -9.34 -7.18
C ALA A 164 -11.93 -8.60 -8.41
N PRO A 165 -12.18 -9.24 -9.58
CA PRO A 165 -12.82 -8.55 -10.70
C PRO A 165 -14.22 -8.01 -10.37
N GLN A 166 -15.00 -8.79 -9.62
CA GLN A 166 -16.36 -8.41 -9.20
C GLN A 166 -16.34 -7.27 -8.18
N TRP A 167 -15.27 -7.16 -7.39
CA TRP A 167 -15.07 -6.09 -6.41
C TRP A 167 -14.56 -4.79 -7.07
N ILE A 168 -13.57 -4.91 -7.96
CA ILE A 168 -12.92 -3.80 -8.67
C ILE A 168 -13.85 -3.23 -9.75
N GLY A 169 -14.63 -4.07 -10.43
CA GLY A 169 -15.40 -3.68 -11.60
C GLY A 169 -16.32 -2.45 -11.42
N PRO A 170 -17.21 -2.43 -10.41
CA PRO A 170 -18.03 -1.25 -10.13
C PRO A 170 -17.21 0.02 -9.86
N GLN A 171 -16.02 -0.13 -9.28
CA GLN A 171 -15.15 1.00 -8.96
C GLN A 171 -14.56 1.63 -10.23
N LEU A 172 -14.23 0.80 -11.23
CA LEU A 172 -13.79 1.29 -12.55
C LEU A 172 -14.92 2.04 -13.28
N GLU A 173 -16.16 1.57 -13.14
CA GLU A 173 -17.34 2.22 -13.73
C GLU A 173 -17.60 3.59 -13.08
N ASP A 174 -17.46 3.69 -11.76
CA ASP A 174 -17.57 4.95 -11.02
C ASP A 174 -16.43 5.92 -11.33
N LEU A 175 -15.18 5.43 -11.46
CA LEU A 175 -14.05 6.25 -11.89
C LEU A 175 -14.25 6.80 -13.30
N LEU A 176 -14.75 5.98 -14.24
CA LEU A 176 -15.03 6.43 -15.60
C LEU A 176 -16.06 7.57 -15.61
N LEU A 177 -17.11 7.45 -14.78
CA LEU A 177 -18.11 8.51 -14.63
C LEU A 177 -17.50 9.77 -14.00
N ALA A 178 -16.71 9.63 -12.94
CA ALA A 178 -16.02 10.76 -12.30
C ALA A 178 -15.08 11.47 -13.29
N THR A 179 -14.30 10.73 -14.07
CA THR A 179 -13.44 11.28 -15.14
C THR A 179 -14.25 12.03 -16.17
N LYS A 180 -15.39 11.50 -16.61
CA LYS A 180 -16.26 12.19 -17.55
C LYS A 180 -16.81 13.49 -16.97
N GLN A 181 -17.27 13.49 -15.72
CA GLN A 181 -17.78 14.68 -15.04
C GLN A 181 -16.71 15.79 -14.96
N VAL A 182 -15.50 15.44 -14.50
CA VAL A 182 -14.37 16.38 -14.40
C VAL A 182 -13.92 16.87 -15.78
N THR A 183 -13.93 16.01 -16.80
CA THR A 183 -13.57 16.39 -18.18
C THR A 183 -14.55 17.40 -18.78
N VAL A 184 -15.85 17.27 -18.50
CA VAL A 184 -16.82 18.30 -18.92
C VAL A 184 -16.57 19.60 -18.18
N GLU A 185 -16.40 19.53 -16.85
CA GLU A 185 -16.23 20.73 -16.01
C GLU A 185 -14.99 21.55 -16.42
N ILE A 186 -13.83 20.91 -16.62
CA ILE A 186 -12.59 21.63 -16.97
C ILE A 186 -12.69 22.35 -18.33
N ASN A 187 -13.62 21.93 -19.19
CA ASN A 187 -13.88 22.54 -20.50
C ASN A 187 -15.16 23.40 -20.53
N SER A 188 -15.74 23.73 -19.37
CA SER A 188 -16.98 24.48 -19.27
C SER A 188 -16.75 25.97 -18.99
N THR A 189 -17.66 26.82 -19.48
CA THR A 189 -17.75 28.23 -19.05
C THR A 189 -18.55 28.31 -17.76
N THR A 190 -17.85 28.66 -16.67
CA THR A 190 -18.40 28.59 -15.30
C THR A 190 -18.58 29.95 -14.63
N ASP A 191 -18.22 31.05 -15.30
CA ASP A 191 -18.42 32.40 -14.78
C ASP A 191 -19.85 32.91 -15.01
N ASN A 192 -20.16 34.08 -14.47
CA ASN A 192 -21.47 34.72 -14.63
C ASN A 192 -21.37 36.26 -14.52
N PRO A 193 -22.14 37.03 -15.31
CA PRO A 193 -23.09 36.61 -16.36
C PRO A 193 -22.40 36.15 -17.66
N LEU A 194 -23.04 35.27 -18.42
CA LEU A 194 -22.55 34.82 -19.71
C LEU A 194 -22.86 35.84 -20.82
N ILE A 195 -21.94 36.00 -21.77
CA ILE A 195 -22.06 36.96 -22.87
C ILE A 195 -22.17 36.18 -24.18
N ASP A 196 -23.34 36.24 -24.80
CA ASP A 196 -23.59 35.73 -26.14
C ASP A 196 -23.44 36.88 -27.14
N VAL A 197 -22.26 36.95 -27.77
CA VAL A 197 -21.91 38.02 -28.70
C VAL A 197 -22.73 37.92 -29.98
N ASP A 198 -22.90 36.72 -30.52
CA ASP A 198 -23.63 36.48 -31.78
C ASP A 198 -25.13 36.79 -31.62
N GLY A 199 -25.69 36.41 -30.48
CA GLY A 199 -27.08 36.73 -30.13
C GLY A 199 -27.29 38.14 -29.56
N GLY A 200 -26.22 38.88 -29.27
CA GLY A 200 -26.26 40.23 -28.68
C GLY A 200 -26.91 40.26 -27.29
N LYS A 201 -26.73 39.21 -26.48
CA LYS A 201 -27.44 39.02 -25.20
C LYS A 201 -26.50 38.71 -24.04
N ILE A 202 -26.94 39.09 -22.85
CA ILE A 202 -26.29 38.75 -21.58
C ILE A 202 -27.24 37.85 -20.79
N PHE A 203 -26.74 36.68 -20.38
CA PHE A 203 -27.51 35.68 -19.64
C PHE A 203 -27.01 35.58 -18.20
N GLN A 204 -27.94 35.62 -17.25
CA GLN A 204 -27.67 35.37 -15.83
C GLN A 204 -28.08 33.94 -15.51
N GLY A 205 -27.12 33.14 -15.03
CA GLY A 205 -27.31 31.72 -14.75
C GLY A 205 -26.54 31.28 -13.51
N GLY A 206 -26.34 29.97 -13.38
CA GLY A 206 -25.73 29.34 -12.20
C GLY A 206 -24.64 28.32 -12.53
N ASN A 207 -23.94 28.46 -13.66
CA ASN A 207 -22.88 27.53 -14.08
C ASN A 207 -21.70 27.42 -13.09
N PHE A 208 -21.62 28.36 -12.15
CA PHE A 208 -20.64 28.40 -11.08
C PHE A 208 -20.89 27.38 -9.95
N GLN A 209 -22.02 26.67 -9.98
CA GLN A 209 -22.40 25.68 -8.99
C GLN A 209 -21.72 24.33 -9.26
N ALA A 210 -20.64 24.03 -8.52
CA ALA A 210 -19.74 22.90 -8.80
C ALA A 210 -20.23 21.52 -8.31
N MET A 211 -21.55 21.26 -8.28
CA MET A 211 -22.10 19.98 -7.77
C MET A 211 -21.61 18.75 -8.55
N ALA A 212 -21.30 18.91 -9.84
CA ALA A 212 -20.72 17.84 -10.66
C ALA A 212 -19.37 17.36 -10.11
N ILE A 213 -18.54 18.30 -9.61
CA ILE A 213 -17.25 17.98 -9.00
C ILE A 213 -17.44 17.27 -7.66
N THR A 214 -18.33 17.76 -6.78
CA THR A 214 -18.64 17.07 -5.51
C THR A 214 -19.07 15.63 -5.75
N SER A 215 -20.00 15.44 -6.71
CA SER A 215 -20.46 14.11 -7.11
C SER A 215 -19.33 13.21 -7.61
N ALA A 216 -18.37 13.75 -8.37
CA ALA A 216 -17.21 13.00 -8.83
C ALA A 216 -16.26 12.63 -7.68
N MET A 217 -15.98 13.57 -6.78
CA MET A 217 -15.02 13.38 -5.68
C MET A 217 -15.53 12.37 -4.64
N GLU A 218 -16.82 12.37 -4.32
CA GLU A 218 -17.42 11.39 -3.41
C GLU A 218 -17.39 9.97 -3.97
N LYS A 219 -17.59 9.80 -5.29
CA LYS A 219 -17.36 8.51 -5.97
C LYS A 219 -15.91 8.08 -5.83
N VAL A 220 -14.96 8.97 -6.11
CA VAL A 220 -13.53 8.64 -6.00
C VAL A 220 -13.16 8.23 -4.57
N MET A 221 -13.66 8.92 -3.54
CA MET A 221 -13.39 8.53 -2.14
C MET A 221 -13.94 7.13 -1.83
N THR A 222 -15.14 6.81 -2.29
CA THR A 222 -15.75 5.47 -2.15
C THR A 222 -14.95 4.40 -2.90
N VAL A 223 -14.52 4.71 -4.13
CA VAL A 223 -13.64 3.84 -4.93
C VAL A 223 -12.36 3.53 -4.17
N LEU A 224 -11.68 4.55 -3.64
CA LEU A 224 -10.42 4.38 -2.93
C LEU A 224 -10.60 3.52 -1.67
N GLN A 225 -11.68 3.74 -0.90
CA GLN A 225 -12.03 2.88 0.23
C GLN A 225 -12.16 1.41 -0.19
N ASN A 226 -12.87 1.12 -1.28
CA ASN A 226 -13.06 -0.25 -1.75
C ASN A 226 -11.76 -0.87 -2.27
N LEU A 227 -10.95 -0.13 -3.02
CA LEU A 227 -9.62 -0.60 -3.46
C LEU A 227 -8.69 -0.85 -2.27
N GLY A 228 -8.68 0.05 -1.28
CA GLY A 228 -7.96 -0.11 -0.02
C GLY A 228 -8.40 -1.36 0.75
N ARG A 229 -9.72 -1.63 0.80
CA ARG A 229 -10.27 -2.84 1.44
C ARG A 229 -9.77 -4.12 0.80
N LEU A 230 -9.67 -4.14 -0.53
CA LEU A 230 -9.14 -5.29 -1.26
C LEU A 230 -7.65 -5.52 -0.95
N MET A 231 -6.83 -4.47 -1.05
CA MET A 231 -5.39 -4.55 -0.71
C MET A 231 -5.18 -5.02 0.72
N PHE A 232 -5.96 -4.50 1.68
CA PHE A 232 -5.87 -4.91 3.07
C PHE A 232 -6.22 -6.38 3.26
N ALA A 233 -7.34 -6.83 2.68
CA ALA A 233 -7.75 -8.23 2.79
C ALA A 233 -6.72 -9.20 2.19
N GLN A 234 -6.13 -8.86 1.03
CA GLN A 234 -5.08 -9.66 0.40
C GLN A 234 -3.77 -9.64 1.22
N SER A 235 -3.39 -8.49 1.76
CA SER A 235 -2.22 -8.35 2.63
C SER A 235 -2.35 -9.19 3.91
N SER A 236 -3.47 -9.09 4.63
CA SER A 236 -3.68 -9.84 5.87
C SER A 236 -3.76 -11.35 5.63
N GLU A 237 -4.35 -11.79 4.51
CA GLU A 237 -4.36 -13.22 4.13
C GLU A 237 -2.93 -13.77 3.90
N MET A 238 -2.04 -12.95 3.37
CA MET A 238 -0.65 -13.29 3.07
C MET A 238 0.23 -13.34 4.32
N ILE A 239 0.03 -12.40 5.24
CA ILE A 239 0.77 -12.29 6.50
C ILE A 239 0.38 -13.42 7.47
N ASN A 240 -0.86 -13.92 7.37
CA ASN A 240 -1.37 -14.98 8.23
C ASN A 240 -1.02 -16.38 7.70
N HIS A 241 -0.13 -17.08 8.41
CA HIS A 241 0.32 -18.44 8.10
C HIS A 241 -0.82 -19.47 7.93
N ALA A 242 -1.94 -19.29 8.64
CA ALA A 242 -3.09 -20.19 8.56
C ALA A 242 -3.84 -20.07 7.22
N THR A 243 -3.65 -18.96 6.50
CA THR A 243 -4.35 -18.65 5.26
C THR A 243 -3.43 -18.54 4.04
N SER A 244 -2.14 -18.28 4.25
CA SER A 244 -1.14 -17.95 3.24
C SER A 244 -0.51 -19.13 2.49
N ARG A 245 -1.01 -20.36 2.74
CA ARG A 245 -0.55 -21.61 2.11
C ARG A 245 0.95 -21.84 2.31
N GLY A 246 1.36 -21.85 3.58
CA GLY A 246 2.69 -22.25 4.01
C GLY A 246 3.75 -21.17 4.02
N LEU A 247 3.41 -19.92 3.68
CA LEU A 247 4.29 -18.79 3.97
C LEU A 247 4.45 -18.67 5.50
N PRO A 248 5.65 -18.33 5.98
CA PRO A 248 5.91 -18.25 7.41
C PRO A 248 5.11 -17.12 8.08
N PRO A 249 4.81 -17.23 9.39
CA PRO A 249 4.13 -16.19 10.14
C PRO A 249 4.79 -14.82 9.98
N ASN A 250 3.98 -13.80 9.73
CA ASN A 250 4.45 -12.42 9.52
C ASN A 250 5.49 -12.27 8.39
N LEU A 251 5.55 -13.20 7.44
CA LEU A 251 6.51 -13.23 6.34
C LEU A 251 7.97 -13.11 6.82
N SER A 252 8.25 -13.67 8.01
CA SER A 252 9.59 -13.74 8.56
C SER A 252 10.32 -14.96 8.01
N PRO A 253 11.55 -14.83 7.47
CA PRO A 253 12.35 -15.99 7.08
C PRO A 253 13.00 -16.71 8.27
N ASP A 254 13.02 -16.11 9.47
CA ASP A 254 13.54 -16.75 10.68
C ASP A 254 12.59 -17.76 11.29
N ASP A 255 13.10 -18.53 12.25
CA ASP A 255 12.26 -19.36 13.09
C ASP A 255 11.16 -18.54 13.77
N PRO A 256 9.92 -19.07 13.82
CA PRO A 256 8.81 -18.43 14.50
C PRO A 256 9.16 -18.08 15.95
N GLY A 257 8.95 -16.81 16.32
CA GLY A 257 9.30 -16.25 17.64
C GLY A 257 10.59 -15.45 17.67
N ALA A 258 11.49 -15.62 16.69
CA ALA A 258 12.71 -14.80 16.59
C ALA A 258 12.46 -13.43 15.93
N SER A 259 11.49 -13.34 15.03
CA SER A 259 11.17 -12.13 14.28
C SER A 259 9.68 -12.05 13.92
N PHE A 260 9.20 -10.81 13.77
CA PHE A 260 7.80 -10.48 13.49
C PHE A 260 7.66 -9.50 12.31
N LEU A 261 8.52 -9.66 11.30
CA LEU A 261 8.77 -8.70 10.21
C LEU A 261 7.54 -7.89 9.76
N CYS A 262 6.50 -8.54 9.23
CA CYS A 262 5.33 -7.83 8.68
C CYS A 262 4.20 -7.56 9.68
N LYS A 263 4.40 -7.80 10.98
CA LYS A 263 3.39 -7.49 12.00
C LYS A 263 3.07 -5.99 12.04
N GLY A 264 4.09 -5.13 11.94
CA GLY A 264 3.89 -3.68 11.90
C GLY A 264 3.11 -3.22 10.66
N PHE A 265 3.38 -3.82 9.50
CA PHE A 265 2.64 -3.52 8.26
C PHE A 265 1.16 -3.87 8.37
N ASP A 266 0.80 -5.02 8.98
CA ASP A 266 -0.61 -5.40 9.18
C ASP A 266 -1.35 -4.40 10.08
N ILE A 267 -0.69 -3.92 11.15
CA ILE A 267 -1.23 -2.88 12.04
C ILE A 267 -1.41 -1.55 11.29
N SER A 268 -0.39 -1.12 10.53
CA SER A 268 -0.46 0.11 9.73
C SER A 268 -1.58 0.03 8.69
N MET A 269 -1.72 -1.09 7.99
CA MET A 269 -2.79 -1.29 7.01
C MET A 269 -4.19 -1.20 7.64
N ALA A 270 -4.37 -1.72 8.87
CA ALA A 270 -5.62 -1.60 9.60
C ALA A 270 -5.93 -0.14 9.98
N ALA A 271 -4.92 0.63 10.40
CA ALA A 271 -5.06 2.07 10.67
C ALA A 271 -5.43 2.85 9.41
N TYR A 272 -4.71 2.64 8.31
CA TYR A 272 -4.99 3.30 7.02
C TYR A 272 -6.38 2.96 6.48
N MET A 273 -6.81 1.70 6.57
CA MET A 273 -8.15 1.30 6.16
C MET A 273 -9.24 2.00 7.01
N SER A 274 -9.01 2.16 8.30
CA SER A 274 -9.95 2.84 9.20
C SER A 274 -10.08 4.32 8.86
N GLU A 275 -8.95 4.99 8.60
CA GLU A 275 -8.89 6.38 8.19
C GLU A 275 -9.53 6.59 6.80
N LEU A 276 -9.24 5.72 5.84
CA LEU A 276 -9.84 5.77 4.51
C LEU A 276 -11.36 5.53 4.54
N GLY A 277 -11.83 4.68 5.46
CA GLY A 277 -13.26 4.51 5.71
C GLY A 277 -13.93 5.75 6.30
N TYR A 278 -13.21 6.51 7.13
CA TYR A 278 -13.69 7.79 7.63
C TYR A 278 -13.76 8.85 6.52
N LEU A 279 -12.73 8.94 5.67
CA LEU A 279 -12.68 9.90 4.56
C LEU A 279 -13.77 9.68 3.50
N ALA A 280 -14.28 8.47 3.36
CA ALA A 280 -15.31 8.14 2.38
C ALA A 280 -16.73 8.67 2.69
N HIS A 281 -16.94 9.35 3.83
CA HIS A 281 -18.23 9.96 4.13
C HIS A 281 -18.53 11.14 3.17
N PRO A 282 -19.78 11.27 2.69
CA PRO A 282 -20.14 12.32 1.74
C PRO A 282 -20.02 13.71 2.39
N VAL A 283 -19.43 14.65 1.66
CA VAL A 283 -19.32 16.05 2.08
C VAL A 283 -20.62 16.79 1.79
N SER A 284 -21.34 16.40 0.73
CA SER A 284 -22.56 17.05 0.26
C SER A 284 -23.70 17.03 1.29
N THR A 285 -23.67 16.11 2.26
CA THR A 285 -24.67 16.04 3.34
C THR A 285 -24.48 17.12 4.41
N HIS A 286 -23.39 17.90 4.34
CA HIS A 286 -23.04 18.92 5.32
C HIS A 286 -23.23 20.37 4.83
N VAL A 287 -23.89 20.55 3.68
CA VAL A 287 -24.20 21.87 3.11
C VAL A 287 -24.93 22.76 4.12
N GLN A 288 -24.44 23.99 4.29
CA GLN A 288 -25.03 25.01 5.15
C GLN A 288 -25.61 26.15 4.31
N THR A 289 -26.62 26.84 4.82
CA THR A 289 -27.10 28.09 4.20
C THR A 289 -26.07 29.19 4.39
N ALA A 290 -25.61 29.81 3.31
CA ALA A 290 -24.60 30.86 3.33
C ALA A 290 -25.10 32.16 2.68
N GLU A 291 -24.39 33.25 2.97
CA GLU A 291 -24.56 34.57 2.32
C GLU A 291 -26.01 35.04 2.32
N MET A 292 -26.56 35.29 3.52
CA MET A 292 -27.94 35.79 3.71
C MET A 292 -29.00 34.94 2.97
N ALA A 293 -28.76 33.63 2.85
CA ALA A 293 -29.59 32.65 2.15
C ALA A 293 -29.65 32.78 0.62
N ASN A 294 -28.87 33.67 0.01
CA ASN A 294 -28.68 33.69 -1.44
C ASN A 294 -27.95 32.40 -1.90
N GLN A 295 -27.02 31.89 -1.09
CA GLN A 295 -26.30 30.64 -1.32
C GLN A 295 -26.82 29.53 -0.39
N ALA A 296 -28.15 29.38 -0.34
CA ALA A 296 -28.83 28.36 0.46
C ALA A 296 -28.48 26.92 0.06
N VAL A 297 -28.07 26.71 -1.19
CA VAL A 297 -27.43 25.48 -1.67
C VAL A 297 -26.06 25.81 -2.24
N ASN A 298 -25.09 24.95 -1.97
CA ASN A 298 -23.71 25.08 -2.41
C ASN A 298 -23.07 23.70 -2.53
N SER A 299 -22.01 23.59 -3.32
CA SER A 299 -21.47 22.28 -3.67
C SER A 299 -20.45 21.73 -2.70
N MET A 300 -19.73 22.59 -2.00
CA MET A 300 -18.59 22.19 -1.17
C MET A 300 -17.50 21.45 -1.99
N ALA A 301 -17.44 21.66 -3.31
CA ALA A 301 -16.59 20.89 -4.22
C ALA A 301 -15.10 20.95 -3.88
N LEU A 302 -14.56 22.11 -3.50
CA LEU A 302 -13.15 22.20 -3.11
C LEU A 302 -12.86 21.43 -1.81
N VAL A 303 -13.82 21.36 -0.88
CA VAL A 303 -13.68 20.55 0.34
C VAL A 303 -13.70 19.06 -0.01
N ALA A 304 -14.64 18.62 -0.84
CA ALA A 304 -14.70 17.24 -1.32
C ALA A 304 -13.41 16.84 -2.07
N ALA A 305 -12.91 17.70 -2.96
CA ALA A 305 -11.67 17.45 -3.70
C ALA A 305 -10.44 17.36 -2.79
N ARG A 306 -10.38 18.17 -1.72
CA ARG A 306 -9.30 18.10 -0.72
C ARG A 306 -9.31 16.79 0.08
N TYR A 307 -10.47 16.33 0.52
CA TYR A 307 -10.57 15.03 1.20
C TYR A 307 -10.32 13.87 0.26
N ALA A 308 -10.69 13.98 -1.01
CA ALA A 308 -10.34 12.98 -2.00
C ALA A 308 -8.81 12.92 -2.24
N LEU A 309 -8.11 14.05 -2.19
CA LEU A 309 -6.64 14.10 -2.25
C LEU A 309 -5.99 13.44 -1.02
N GLU A 310 -6.56 13.63 0.17
CA GLU A 310 -6.14 12.95 1.39
C GLU A 310 -6.40 11.43 1.31
N ALA A 311 -7.53 11.02 0.75
CA ALA A 311 -7.83 9.61 0.50
C ALA A 311 -6.82 8.97 -0.49
N ILE A 312 -6.36 9.71 -1.51
CA ILE A 312 -5.29 9.26 -2.41
C ILE A 312 -3.99 9.01 -1.64
N GLU A 313 -3.63 9.90 -0.71
CA GLU A 313 -2.42 9.77 0.11
C GLU A 313 -2.48 8.49 0.96
N VAL A 314 -3.59 8.28 1.66
CA VAL A 314 -3.79 7.09 2.51
C VAL A 314 -3.79 5.82 1.66
N ALA A 315 -4.48 5.80 0.51
CA ALA A 315 -4.47 4.67 -0.41
C ALA A 315 -3.07 4.39 -0.99
N SER A 316 -2.26 5.42 -1.22
CA SER A 316 -0.88 5.29 -1.68
C SER A 316 0.05 4.72 -0.61
N LEU A 317 -0.14 5.08 0.67
CA LEU A 317 0.53 4.45 1.81
C LEU A 317 0.17 2.97 1.91
N MET A 318 -1.10 2.62 1.74
CA MET A 318 -1.55 1.22 1.69
C MET A 318 -0.92 0.45 0.54
N ALA A 319 -0.89 1.03 -0.66
CA ALA A 319 -0.27 0.41 -1.83
C ALA A 319 1.24 0.18 -1.61
N ALA A 320 1.97 1.15 -1.06
CA ALA A 320 3.39 1.02 -0.78
C ALA A 320 3.68 -0.08 0.27
N ALA A 321 2.91 -0.11 1.36
CA ALA A 321 2.99 -1.17 2.36
C ALA A 321 2.70 -2.55 1.74
N TYR A 322 1.66 -2.65 0.91
CA TYR A 322 1.29 -3.90 0.27
C TYR A 322 2.32 -4.36 -0.76
N ILE A 323 2.93 -3.46 -1.54
CA ILE A 323 4.03 -3.78 -2.46
C ILE A 323 5.22 -4.39 -1.70
N PHE A 324 5.58 -3.84 -0.54
CA PHE A 324 6.65 -4.41 0.28
C PHE A 324 6.31 -5.84 0.73
N VAL A 325 5.11 -6.03 1.27
CA VAL A 325 4.57 -7.34 1.71
C VAL A 325 4.59 -8.34 0.55
N LEU A 326 4.15 -7.93 -0.64
CA LEU A 326 4.16 -8.75 -1.86
C LEU A 326 5.57 -9.17 -2.25
N CYS A 327 6.51 -8.23 -2.32
CA CYS A 327 7.88 -8.56 -2.71
C CYS A 327 8.51 -9.54 -1.71
N GLN A 328 8.31 -9.33 -0.41
CA GLN A 328 8.79 -10.24 0.64
C GLN A 328 8.14 -11.63 0.52
N ALA A 329 6.83 -11.70 0.29
CA ALA A 329 6.12 -12.97 0.14
C ALA A 329 6.52 -13.74 -1.14
N LEU A 330 6.75 -13.04 -2.25
CA LEU A 330 7.22 -13.64 -3.49
C LEU A 330 8.62 -14.22 -3.32
N ASP A 331 9.52 -13.51 -2.63
CA ASP A 331 10.85 -14.01 -2.30
C ASP A 331 10.77 -15.31 -1.48
N LEU A 332 9.96 -15.33 -0.42
CA LEU A 332 9.74 -16.52 0.41
C LEU A 332 9.11 -17.67 -0.38
N ARG A 333 8.12 -17.38 -1.23
CA ARG A 333 7.46 -18.39 -2.07
C ARG A 333 8.45 -19.04 -3.03
N CYS A 334 9.28 -18.23 -3.70
CA CYS A 334 10.28 -18.75 -4.64
C CYS A 334 11.36 -19.55 -3.92
N MET A 335 11.79 -19.09 -2.74
CA MET A 335 12.69 -19.86 -1.86
C MET A 335 12.09 -21.22 -1.48
N MET A 336 10.79 -21.28 -1.16
CA MET A 336 10.09 -22.53 -0.88
C MET A 336 10.05 -23.46 -2.11
N LEU A 337 9.79 -22.95 -3.31
CA LEU A 337 9.77 -23.74 -4.54
C LEU A 337 11.16 -24.34 -4.87
N GLU A 338 12.23 -23.58 -4.64
CA GLU A 338 13.60 -24.07 -4.81
C GLU A 338 13.95 -25.15 -3.76
N PHE A 339 13.48 -24.99 -2.52
CA PHE A 339 13.57 -26.01 -1.47
C PHE A 339 12.83 -27.29 -1.85
N GLU A 340 11.56 -27.20 -2.26
CA GLU A 340 10.73 -28.35 -2.63
C GLU A 340 11.34 -29.15 -3.80
N THR A 341 11.87 -28.44 -4.80
CA THR A 341 12.54 -29.05 -5.95
C THR A 341 13.80 -29.81 -5.54
N THR A 342 14.58 -29.24 -4.62
CA THR A 342 15.83 -29.84 -4.14
C THR A 342 15.56 -31.03 -3.22
N PHE A 343 14.65 -30.86 -2.26
CA PHE A 343 14.25 -31.91 -1.32
C PHE A 343 13.66 -33.12 -2.03
N THR A 344 12.81 -32.91 -3.04
CA THR A 344 12.23 -34.01 -3.82
C THR A 344 13.29 -34.90 -4.46
N LYS A 345 14.42 -34.34 -4.91
CA LYS A 345 15.52 -35.12 -5.49
C LYS A 345 16.29 -35.91 -4.44
N GLU A 346 16.51 -35.32 -3.27
CA GLU A 346 17.32 -35.91 -2.21
C GLU A 346 16.56 -36.99 -1.45
N ILE A 347 15.26 -36.78 -1.16
CA ILE A 347 14.44 -37.77 -0.47
C ILE A 347 14.24 -39.05 -1.28
N VAL A 348 14.32 -38.98 -2.61
CA VAL A 348 14.32 -40.16 -3.49
C VAL A 348 15.52 -41.05 -3.22
N LEU A 349 16.70 -40.47 -2.99
CA LEU A 349 17.92 -41.23 -2.68
C LEU A 349 17.81 -41.85 -1.29
N VAL A 350 17.39 -41.05 -0.31
CA VAL A 350 17.20 -41.51 1.08
C VAL A 350 16.16 -42.63 1.18
N ALA A 351 15.04 -42.51 0.46
CA ALA A 351 14.00 -43.54 0.42
C ALA A 351 14.51 -44.84 -0.20
N LYS A 352 15.29 -44.76 -1.29
CA LYS A 352 15.90 -45.95 -1.92
C LYS A 352 16.86 -46.66 -0.97
N GLU A 353 17.74 -45.92 -0.29
CA GLU A 353 18.76 -46.48 0.60
C GLU A 353 18.15 -47.11 1.86
N THR A 354 17.18 -46.44 2.49
CA THR A 354 16.64 -46.86 3.79
C THR A 354 15.46 -47.83 3.69
N LEU A 355 14.58 -47.64 2.69
CA LEU A 355 13.38 -48.47 2.52
C LEU A 355 13.58 -49.65 1.55
N THR A 356 14.72 -49.70 0.84
CA THR A 356 15.09 -50.82 -0.06
C THR A 356 14.01 -51.13 -1.10
N LEU A 357 13.44 -50.07 -1.69
CA LEU A 357 12.32 -50.15 -2.64
C LEU A 357 12.71 -50.89 -3.94
N PRO A 358 11.82 -51.71 -4.52
CA PRO A 358 12.04 -52.32 -5.84
C PRO A 358 12.30 -51.26 -6.92
N GLN A 359 13.26 -51.52 -7.81
CA GLN A 359 13.74 -50.53 -8.78
C GLN A 359 12.63 -49.99 -9.71
N GLU A 360 11.63 -50.81 -10.04
CA GLU A 360 10.49 -50.43 -10.89
C GLU A 360 9.50 -49.48 -10.20
N GLN A 361 9.36 -49.55 -8.87
CA GLN A 361 8.40 -48.74 -8.10
C GLN A 361 9.06 -47.57 -7.37
N ALA A 362 10.40 -47.59 -7.25
CA ALA A 362 11.13 -46.64 -6.44
C ALA A 362 10.93 -45.18 -6.89
N ALA A 363 10.76 -44.90 -8.18
CA ALA A 363 10.61 -43.53 -8.67
C ALA A 363 9.24 -42.91 -8.29
N ASP A 364 8.15 -43.61 -8.62
CA ASP A 364 6.77 -43.16 -8.33
C ASP A 364 6.52 -43.05 -6.82
N LEU A 365 6.94 -44.08 -6.07
CA LEU A 365 6.76 -44.11 -4.63
C LEU A 365 7.56 -43.01 -3.93
N SER A 366 8.79 -42.73 -4.37
CA SER A 366 9.59 -41.65 -3.80
C SER A 366 8.99 -40.27 -4.06
N SER A 367 8.37 -40.05 -5.23
CA SER A 367 7.66 -38.80 -5.52
C SER A 367 6.44 -38.60 -4.62
N LYS A 368 5.68 -39.67 -4.36
CA LYS A 368 4.55 -39.65 -3.42
C LYS A 368 5.02 -39.39 -1.98
N ILE A 369 6.12 -40.02 -1.56
CA ILE A 369 6.77 -39.79 -0.26
C ILE A 369 7.17 -38.31 -0.11
N ALA A 370 7.83 -37.74 -1.12
CA ALA A 370 8.21 -36.33 -1.12
C ALA A 370 6.99 -35.42 -0.96
N THR A 371 5.91 -35.72 -1.70
CA THR A 371 4.66 -34.96 -1.65
C THR A 371 4.05 -34.96 -0.26
N VAL A 372 3.94 -36.13 0.39
CA VAL A 372 3.39 -36.26 1.75
C VAL A 372 4.23 -35.45 2.76
N LEU A 373 5.55 -35.61 2.72
CA LEU A 373 6.46 -34.91 3.64
C LEU A 373 6.43 -33.39 3.44
N LEU A 374 6.46 -32.92 2.19
CA LEU A 374 6.39 -31.49 1.86
C LEU A 374 5.03 -30.89 2.23
N GLN A 375 3.93 -31.61 2.00
CA GLN A 375 2.61 -31.16 2.41
C GLN A 375 2.54 -30.97 3.93
N ARG A 376 3.05 -31.95 4.70
CA ARG A 376 3.10 -31.85 6.16
C ARG A 376 4.01 -30.74 6.63
N TRP A 377 5.20 -30.61 6.03
CA TRP A 377 6.13 -29.50 6.26
C TRP A 377 5.43 -28.16 6.07
N THR A 378 4.76 -27.94 4.94
CA THR A 378 4.05 -26.69 4.60
C THR A 378 2.98 -26.32 5.63
N GLN A 379 2.21 -27.30 6.13
CA GLN A 379 1.20 -27.07 7.18
C GLN A 379 1.80 -26.63 8.52
N LEU A 380 3.02 -27.07 8.82
CA LEU A 380 3.74 -26.80 10.07
C LEU A 380 4.64 -25.55 10.00
N CYS A 381 4.34 -24.60 9.10
CA CYS A 381 5.14 -23.37 8.91
C CYS A 381 5.21 -22.44 10.14
N CYS A 382 4.42 -22.71 11.19
CA CYS A 382 4.46 -22.00 12.47
C CYS A 382 5.46 -22.59 13.48
N LEU A 383 6.15 -23.69 13.16
CA LEU A 383 7.19 -24.28 14.00
C LEU A 383 8.61 -23.86 13.55
N ALA A 384 9.56 -23.84 14.48
CA ALA A 384 10.98 -23.68 14.19
C ALA A 384 11.49 -24.81 13.28
N ALA A 385 12.44 -24.55 12.39
CA ALA A 385 12.81 -25.46 11.31
C ALA A 385 13.22 -26.87 11.80
N ALA A 386 13.99 -26.97 12.88
CA ALA A 386 14.43 -28.25 13.45
C ALA A 386 13.27 -29.07 14.03
N GLU A 387 12.37 -28.42 14.77
CA GLU A 387 11.16 -29.05 15.31
C GLU A 387 10.21 -29.44 14.17
N ARG A 388 9.99 -28.52 13.23
CA ARG A 388 9.17 -28.70 12.04
C ARG A 388 9.58 -29.93 11.24
N ALA A 389 10.89 -30.13 11.03
CA ALA A 389 11.41 -31.28 10.29
C ALA A 389 11.09 -32.61 11.01
N THR A 390 11.31 -32.65 12.32
CA THR A 390 11.08 -33.83 13.15
C THR A 390 9.59 -34.18 13.20
N VAL A 391 8.73 -33.18 13.43
CA VAL A 391 7.28 -33.36 13.51
C VAL A 391 6.71 -33.75 12.15
N ALA A 392 7.16 -33.11 11.05
CA ALA A 392 6.70 -33.45 9.70
C ALA A 392 7.03 -34.90 9.34
N ALA A 393 8.25 -35.37 9.60
CA ALA A 393 8.63 -36.76 9.34
C ALA A 393 7.82 -37.74 10.21
N ARG A 394 7.62 -37.41 11.49
CA ARG A 394 6.86 -38.24 12.44
C ARG A 394 5.39 -38.37 12.09
N GLU A 395 4.72 -37.26 11.82
CA GLU A 395 3.27 -37.24 11.56
C GLU A 395 2.92 -37.75 10.15
N SER A 396 3.90 -37.79 9.25
CA SER A 396 3.72 -38.39 7.92
C SER A 396 3.76 -39.92 7.94
N LEU A 397 4.21 -40.56 9.03
CA LEU A 397 4.46 -42.01 9.06
C LEU A 397 3.20 -42.83 8.70
N GLY A 398 2.01 -42.42 9.16
CA GLY A 398 0.76 -43.11 8.84
C GLY A 398 0.42 -43.07 7.34
N ASP A 399 0.54 -41.89 6.72
CA ASP A 399 0.32 -41.69 5.29
C ASP A 399 1.36 -42.47 4.45
N LEU A 400 2.61 -42.46 4.90
CA LEU A 400 3.72 -43.19 4.28
C LEU A 400 3.54 -44.71 4.36
N LEU A 401 3.07 -45.23 5.50
CA LEU A 401 2.73 -46.66 5.66
C LEU A 401 1.68 -47.09 4.63
N GLY A 402 0.63 -46.29 4.42
CA GLY A 402 -0.39 -46.57 3.41
C GLY A 402 0.18 -46.69 1.99
N LEU A 403 1.20 -45.88 1.65
CA LEU A 403 1.90 -45.94 0.38
C LEU A 403 2.85 -47.15 0.27
N LEU A 404 3.44 -47.58 1.38
CA LEU A 404 4.49 -48.60 1.43
C LEU A 404 3.96 -50.02 1.58
N LEU A 405 2.80 -50.23 2.21
CA LEU A 405 2.18 -51.55 2.43
C LEU A 405 1.99 -52.40 1.15
N PRO A 406 1.65 -51.83 -0.03
CA PRO A 406 1.57 -52.59 -1.27
C PRO A 406 2.93 -53.06 -1.82
N SER A 407 4.05 -52.55 -1.28
CA SER A 407 5.40 -52.92 -1.72
C SER A 407 5.79 -54.30 -1.21
N ASN A 408 6.47 -55.11 -2.03
CA ASN A 408 6.92 -56.44 -1.65
C ASN A 408 8.46 -56.58 -1.75
N PRO A 409 9.18 -56.85 -0.65
CA PRO A 409 8.70 -56.99 0.73
C PRO A 409 8.35 -55.62 1.35
N ALA A 410 7.35 -55.60 2.23
CA ALA A 410 7.02 -54.39 3.00
C ALA A 410 8.17 -54.06 3.97
N PRO A 411 8.52 -52.77 4.16
CA PRO A 411 9.59 -52.38 5.07
C PRO A 411 9.23 -52.70 6.53
N ASP A 412 10.20 -53.21 7.29
CA ASP A 412 10.03 -53.44 8.72
C ASP A 412 10.02 -52.12 9.52
N ILE A 413 9.59 -52.19 10.79
CA ILE A 413 9.49 -51.03 11.68
C ILE A 413 10.85 -50.34 11.88
N SER A 414 11.95 -51.11 11.92
CA SER A 414 13.28 -50.55 12.12
C SER A 414 13.70 -49.70 10.93
N ARG A 415 13.45 -50.17 9.69
CA ARG A 415 13.70 -49.42 8.45
C ARG A 415 12.86 -48.16 8.36
N LEU A 416 11.60 -48.22 8.79
CA LEU A 416 10.72 -47.05 8.85
C LEU A 416 11.25 -46.01 9.84
N GLN A 417 11.74 -46.42 11.01
CA GLN A 417 12.37 -45.50 11.98
C GLN A 417 13.66 -44.88 11.41
N THR A 418 14.49 -45.68 10.73
CA THR A 418 15.69 -45.18 10.06
C THR A 418 15.34 -44.17 8.97
N PHE A 419 14.36 -44.48 8.12
CA PHE A 419 13.89 -43.55 7.09
C PHE A 419 13.32 -42.27 7.70
N GLN A 420 12.51 -42.36 8.77
CA GLN A 420 11.93 -41.20 9.43
C GLN A 420 13.01 -40.26 9.97
N ALA A 421 14.04 -40.78 10.65
CA ALA A 421 15.15 -39.97 11.16
C ALA A 421 15.97 -39.35 10.02
N ALA A 422 16.22 -40.10 8.96
CA ALA A 422 16.91 -39.61 7.77
C ALA A 422 16.10 -38.51 7.07
N ALA A 423 14.79 -38.71 6.88
CA ALA A 423 13.87 -37.74 6.27
C ALA A 423 13.81 -36.43 7.05
N ALA A 424 13.75 -36.48 8.39
CA ALA A 424 13.82 -35.28 9.22
C ALA A 424 15.15 -34.53 9.04
N THR A 425 16.27 -35.25 9.03
CA THR A 425 17.60 -34.67 8.81
C THR A 425 17.71 -34.04 7.42
N THR A 426 17.19 -34.72 6.38
CA THR A 426 17.18 -34.22 5.00
C THR A 426 16.29 -33.00 4.85
N LEU A 427 15.10 -32.97 5.47
CA LEU A 427 14.22 -31.80 5.48
C LEU A 427 14.95 -30.57 6.04
N LEU A 428 15.54 -30.69 7.23
CA LEU A 428 16.23 -29.59 7.89
C LEU A 428 17.45 -29.11 7.09
N SER A 429 18.37 -30.02 6.77
CA SER A 429 19.61 -29.66 6.07
C SER A 429 19.38 -29.11 4.67
N THR A 430 18.37 -29.63 3.93
CA THR A 430 17.99 -29.09 2.63
C THR A 430 17.38 -27.70 2.77
N HIS A 431 16.50 -27.49 3.76
CA HIS A 431 15.90 -26.20 4.02
C HIS A 431 16.95 -25.13 4.35
N GLU A 432 17.84 -25.41 5.30
CA GLU A 432 18.91 -24.46 5.69
C GLU A 432 19.86 -24.14 4.54
N ARG A 433 20.26 -25.17 3.76
CA ARG A 433 21.16 -24.99 2.62
C ARG A 433 20.51 -24.18 1.51
N THR A 434 19.27 -24.49 1.14
CA THR A 434 18.56 -23.75 0.07
C THR A 434 18.24 -22.33 0.51
N ARG A 435 17.84 -22.11 1.76
CA ARG A 435 17.68 -20.77 2.36
C ARG A 435 18.98 -19.96 2.25
N SER A 436 20.10 -20.53 2.66
CA SER A 436 21.40 -19.84 2.62
C SER A 436 21.80 -19.45 1.20
N LEU A 437 21.66 -20.37 0.24
CA LEU A 437 21.92 -20.09 -1.17
C LEU A 437 20.99 -19.00 -1.73
N TYR A 438 19.72 -19.01 -1.31
CA TYR A 438 18.75 -18.02 -1.73
C TYR A 438 19.10 -16.61 -1.21
N PHE A 439 19.56 -16.50 0.04
CA PHE A 439 19.99 -15.22 0.62
C PHE A 439 21.15 -14.60 -0.15
N GLU A 440 22.06 -15.42 -0.68
CA GLU A 440 23.17 -14.96 -1.51
C GLU A 440 22.73 -14.59 -2.93
N ARG A 441 21.79 -15.34 -3.51
CA ARG A 441 21.39 -15.21 -4.91
C ARG A 441 19.87 -15.39 -5.11
N PRO A 442 19.06 -14.39 -4.77
CA PRO A 442 17.61 -14.47 -4.91
C PRO A 442 17.16 -14.74 -6.35
N GLY A 443 16.25 -15.70 -6.52
CA GLY A 443 15.80 -16.23 -7.81
C GLY A 443 14.42 -15.76 -8.30
N THR A 444 13.71 -14.90 -7.55
CA THR A 444 12.28 -14.59 -7.71
C THR A 444 11.86 -14.24 -9.13
N ALA A 445 12.63 -13.38 -9.80
CA ALA A 445 12.33 -12.93 -11.16
C ALA A 445 12.28 -14.06 -12.21
N ARG A 446 12.74 -15.27 -11.89
CA ARG A 446 12.65 -16.45 -12.80
C ARG A 446 11.30 -17.17 -12.74
N PHE A 447 10.51 -16.91 -11.69
CA PHE A 447 9.26 -17.60 -11.39
C PHE A 447 8.03 -16.72 -11.64
N ILE A 448 8.12 -15.43 -11.37
CA ILE A 448 6.98 -14.50 -11.48
C ILE A 448 6.74 -14.05 -12.93
N SER A 449 5.52 -13.60 -13.21
CA SER A 449 5.11 -13.10 -14.52
C SER A 449 5.92 -11.87 -14.96
N PRO A 450 6.03 -11.58 -16.27
CA PRO A 450 6.69 -10.37 -16.76
C PRO A 450 6.09 -9.08 -16.18
N ALA A 451 4.77 -9.03 -15.95
CA ALA A 451 4.11 -7.88 -15.37
C ALA A 451 4.52 -7.65 -13.90
N SER A 452 4.52 -8.71 -13.09
CA SER A 452 4.96 -8.65 -11.69
C SER A 452 6.42 -8.22 -11.55
N LYS A 453 7.29 -8.60 -12.51
CA LYS A 453 8.69 -8.14 -12.53
C LYS A 453 8.83 -6.63 -12.65
N VAL A 454 7.87 -5.94 -13.30
CA VAL A 454 7.92 -4.49 -13.46
C VAL A 454 7.98 -3.80 -12.10
N VAL A 455 7.14 -4.22 -11.16
CA VAL A 455 7.12 -3.70 -9.78
C VAL A 455 8.24 -4.32 -8.96
N TYR A 456 8.38 -5.65 -8.99
CA TYR A 456 9.34 -6.36 -8.15
C TYR A 456 10.79 -5.92 -8.41
N GLU A 457 11.22 -5.83 -9.67
CA GLU A 457 12.58 -5.40 -10.00
C GLU A 457 12.79 -3.91 -9.72
N TYR A 458 11.77 -3.06 -9.89
CA TYR A 458 11.88 -1.65 -9.52
C TYR A 458 12.14 -1.51 -8.01
N VAL A 459 11.41 -2.25 -7.18
CA VAL A 459 11.59 -2.24 -5.72
C VAL A 459 12.97 -2.80 -5.32
N ARG A 460 13.34 -3.98 -5.86
CA ARG A 460 14.54 -4.71 -5.45
C ARG A 460 15.84 -4.17 -6.05
N ARG A 461 15.79 -3.59 -7.26
CA ARG A 461 16.97 -3.12 -7.99
C ARG A 461 17.06 -1.60 -8.05
N ASP A 462 16.00 -0.93 -8.50
CA ASP A 462 16.05 0.51 -8.75
C ASP A 462 15.99 1.30 -7.43
N LEU A 463 15.09 0.92 -6.51
CA LEU A 463 15.00 1.50 -5.16
C LEU A 463 15.96 0.84 -4.16
N ALA A 464 16.56 -0.30 -4.53
CA ALA A 464 17.42 -1.10 -3.67
C ALA A 464 16.80 -1.49 -2.31
N VAL A 465 15.47 -1.66 -2.25
CA VAL A 465 14.78 -2.18 -1.06
C VAL A 465 14.98 -3.70 -1.01
N PRO A 466 15.77 -4.24 -0.06
CA PRO A 466 16.20 -5.63 -0.11
C PRO A 466 15.09 -6.60 0.31
N PHE A 467 15.30 -7.88 -0.01
CA PHE A 467 14.64 -8.97 0.70
C PHE A 467 15.15 -8.98 2.15
N VAL A 468 14.25 -8.93 3.13
CA VAL A 468 14.63 -8.89 4.54
C VAL A 468 14.83 -10.30 5.06
N ARG A 469 16.05 -10.59 5.52
CA ARG A 469 16.53 -11.92 5.93
C ARG A 469 16.31 -12.22 7.42
N GLY A 470 15.72 -11.27 8.15
CA GLY A 470 15.34 -11.44 9.55
C GLY A 470 16.32 -10.81 10.52
N VAL A 471 16.60 -11.47 11.64
CA VAL A 471 17.48 -11.01 12.73
C VAL A 471 18.89 -10.68 12.21
N GLU A 472 19.36 -11.37 11.17
CA GLU A 472 20.67 -11.09 10.57
C GLU A 472 20.78 -9.71 9.90
N ASP A 473 19.66 -9.14 9.48
CA ASP A 473 19.58 -7.77 8.93
C ASP A 473 19.28 -6.72 10.01
N HIS A 474 19.12 -7.13 11.27
CA HIS A 474 18.89 -6.18 12.35
C HIS A 474 20.09 -5.22 12.45
N PRO A 475 19.90 -3.88 12.44
CA PRO A 475 21.00 -2.92 12.29
C PRO A 475 22.13 -3.10 13.30
N THR A 476 21.80 -3.45 14.54
CA THR A 476 22.82 -3.70 15.58
C THR A 476 23.58 -5.00 15.34
N VAL A 477 22.91 -6.06 14.89
CA VAL A 477 23.52 -7.38 14.62
C VAL A 477 24.40 -7.30 13.37
N ALA A 478 23.90 -6.65 12.31
CA ALA A 478 24.64 -6.41 11.09
C ALA A 478 25.91 -5.59 11.35
N ARG A 479 25.81 -4.52 12.16
CA ARG A 479 26.95 -3.71 12.57
C ARG A 479 27.97 -4.51 13.39
N ASP A 480 27.52 -5.27 14.39
CA ASP A 480 28.42 -6.03 15.26
C ASP A 480 29.16 -7.13 14.47
N ARG A 481 28.51 -7.74 13.47
CA ARG A 481 29.13 -8.67 12.51
C ARG A 481 30.15 -7.97 11.61
N ALA A 482 29.83 -6.78 11.09
CA ALA A 482 30.75 -6.00 10.26
C ALA A 482 32.02 -5.56 11.02
N LEU A 483 31.89 -5.34 12.34
CA LEU A 483 33.01 -5.01 13.24
C LEU A 483 33.80 -6.24 13.73
N GLY A 484 33.47 -7.45 13.25
CA GLY A 484 34.20 -8.67 13.59
C GLY A 484 34.04 -9.10 15.04
N ASN A 485 33.00 -8.66 15.75
CA ASN A 485 32.80 -8.94 17.17
C ASN A 485 31.82 -10.12 17.33
N PRO A 486 32.27 -11.37 17.60
CA PRO A 486 31.42 -12.56 17.47
C PRO A 486 30.40 -12.73 18.60
N SER A 487 30.33 -11.81 19.57
CA SER A 487 29.63 -11.97 20.84
C SER A 487 28.26 -11.26 20.94
N GLY A 488 27.72 -10.74 19.83
CA GLY A 488 26.34 -10.21 19.80
C GLY A 488 25.23 -11.28 19.94
N GLY A 489 25.58 -12.57 19.79
CA GLY A 489 24.63 -13.69 19.69
C GLY A 489 23.95 -14.17 20.99
N LYS A 490 24.13 -13.47 22.11
CA LYS A 490 23.38 -13.73 23.36
C LYS A 490 22.95 -12.42 24.01
N ARG A 491 22.13 -11.62 23.33
CA ARG A 491 21.18 -10.78 24.04
C ARG A 491 19.86 -11.52 24.00
N ASN A 492 19.43 -11.97 25.18
CA ASN A 492 18.18 -12.68 25.39
C ASN A 492 17.09 -12.07 24.52
N GLY A 493 16.42 -12.93 23.75
CA GLY A 493 15.13 -12.58 23.18
C GLY A 493 14.28 -11.96 24.29
N VAL A 494 13.52 -10.93 23.95
CA VAL A 494 12.47 -10.43 24.82
C VAL A 494 11.45 -11.57 24.94
N HIS A 495 11.71 -12.49 25.88
CA HIS A 495 10.79 -13.53 26.28
C HIS A 495 9.63 -12.82 26.98
N GLY A 496 8.52 -12.66 26.26
CA GLY A 496 7.21 -12.48 26.88
C GLY A 496 6.79 -13.79 27.52
N HIS A 497 7.43 -14.18 28.62
CA HIS A 497 7.00 -15.22 29.54
C HIS A 497 7.93 -15.20 30.76
N ASP A 498 7.64 -14.35 31.73
CA ASP A 498 8.01 -14.56 33.13
C ASP A 498 7.27 -13.55 34.01
N ALA A 499 6.11 -13.96 34.55
CA ALA A 499 5.59 -13.56 35.87
C ALA A 499 4.24 -14.24 36.14
N VAL A 500 4.27 -15.51 36.52
CA VAL A 500 3.24 -16.08 37.41
C VAL A 500 3.98 -16.71 38.58
N ARG A 501 4.00 -16.02 39.72
CA ARG A 501 4.09 -16.59 41.07
C ARG A 501 3.69 -15.53 42.12
N PRO A 502 3.18 -15.96 43.28
CA PRO A 502 2.14 -15.25 44.03
C PRO A 502 2.69 -14.16 44.95
N ALA A 503 1.82 -13.18 45.21
CA ALA A 503 2.03 -12.05 46.09
C ALA A 503 2.38 -12.46 47.53
N VAL A 504 3.45 -11.86 48.06
CA VAL A 504 3.65 -11.62 49.50
C VAL A 504 4.17 -10.19 49.65
N GLU A 505 3.66 -9.54 50.69
CA GLU A 505 3.67 -8.14 51.09
C GLU A 505 5.04 -7.42 51.09
N GLY A 506 4.99 -6.09 50.92
CA GLY A 506 6.03 -5.20 51.46
C GLY A 506 6.43 -4.01 50.57
N GLU A 507 5.82 -2.86 50.86
CA GLU A 507 6.33 -1.48 50.74
C GLU A 507 6.84 -0.92 49.40
N GLY A 508 6.24 0.20 49.02
CA GLY A 508 6.37 0.82 47.70
C GLY A 508 7.59 1.70 47.51
N ILE A 509 8.07 1.73 46.27
CA ILE A 509 8.81 2.84 45.68
C ILE A 509 8.34 2.96 44.22
N ASN A 510 7.95 4.18 43.86
CA ASN A 510 7.19 4.54 42.68
C ASN A 510 8.17 5.10 41.62
N GLU A 511 8.43 4.37 40.53
CA GLU A 511 9.08 4.93 39.34
C GLU A 511 8.32 4.47 38.08
N THR A 512 7.54 5.39 37.51
CA THR A 512 6.90 5.24 36.21
C THR A 512 7.62 6.13 35.20
N HIS A 513 8.04 5.55 34.08
CA HIS A 513 8.55 6.26 32.90
C HIS A 513 7.88 5.67 31.65
N ASN A 514 6.92 6.42 31.10
CA ASN A 514 6.71 6.68 29.67
C ASN A 514 5.26 7.14 29.45
N GLY A 515 5.11 8.44 29.20
CA GLY A 515 3.85 9.05 28.79
C GLY A 515 4.05 10.50 28.41
N LEU A 516 4.18 10.77 27.11
CA LEU A 516 3.99 12.11 26.56
C LEU A 516 2.90 12.01 25.49
N VAL A 517 1.66 12.25 25.93
CA VAL A 517 0.55 12.69 25.10
C VAL A 517 0.20 14.07 25.60
N ASN A 518 0.44 15.09 24.76
CA ASN A 518 -0.04 16.44 25.00
C ASN A 518 -1.55 16.47 24.73
N ASN A 519 -2.32 16.82 25.77
CA ASN A 519 -3.71 17.20 25.64
C ASN A 519 -3.98 18.38 26.59
N THR A 520 -4.31 19.54 26.04
CA THR A 520 -4.84 20.74 26.74
C THR A 520 -5.85 21.35 25.77
N ASN A 521 -7.08 21.77 26.11
CA ASN A 521 -7.92 21.88 27.31
C ASN A 521 -9.38 21.77 26.80
N GLY A 522 -10.41 21.33 27.53
CA GLY A 522 -10.79 21.64 28.90
C GLY A 522 -11.85 22.74 28.91
N ALA A 523 -13.13 22.37 29.11
CA ALA A 523 -14.27 23.28 29.18
C ALA A 523 -14.54 23.81 30.60
N ALA A 524 -14.96 25.09 30.66
CA ALA A 524 -15.88 25.74 31.61
C ALA A 524 -15.60 25.81 33.14
N GLY A 525 -15.04 26.97 33.57
CA GLY A 525 -15.48 27.90 34.64
C GLY A 525 -15.68 27.45 36.12
N PRO A 526 -15.98 28.37 37.07
CA PRO A 526 -15.87 29.85 37.05
C PRO A 526 -15.19 30.47 38.31
N SER A 527 -14.95 31.79 38.26
CA SER A 527 -15.05 32.79 39.35
C SER A 527 -13.78 33.52 39.85
N ARG A 528 -13.75 34.82 39.52
CA ARG A 528 -13.51 36.02 40.36
C ARG A 528 -12.09 36.48 40.79
N VAL A 529 -11.71 37.64 40.19
CA VAL A 529 -11.42 38.97 40.80
C VAL A 529 -9.96 39.36 41.16
N ASN A 530 -9.57 40.53 40.60
CA ASN A 530 -8.47 41.49 40.91
C ASN A 530 -7.03 40.98 40.69
N GLY A 531 -6.06 41.69 40.11
CA GLY A 531 -5.86 43.10 39.76
C GLY A 531 -4.37 43.43 39.98
N VAL A 532 -3.83 44.40 39.24
CA VAL A 532 -2.57 45.16 39.45
C VAL A 532 -1.29 44.71 38.70
N ASN A 533 -0.84 45.64 37.83
CA ASN A 533 0.49 46.11 37.41
C ASN A 533 1.76 45.26 37.59
N GLY A 534 2.63 45.33 36.59
CA GLY A 534 4.05 45.08 36.72
C GLY A 534 4.78 45.14 35.38
N ASP A 535 5.37 46.29 35.09
CA ASP A 535 6.31 46.54 34.00
C ASP A 535 7.48 45.55 33.98
N ASN A 536 7.98 45.22 32.79
CA ASN A 536 9.40 44.98 32.56
C ASN A 536 9.73 45.06 31.06
N GLU A 537 10.41 46.14 30.69
CA GLU A 537 11.23 46.25 29.48
C GLU A 537 12.42 45.29 29.57
N VAL A 538 12.71 44.54 28.49
CA VAL A 538 14.09 44.15 28.15
C VAL A 538 14.24 44.07 26.62
N ASN A 539 15.16 44.88 26.10
CA ASN A 539 15.71 44.86 24.74
C ASN A 539 16.32 43.49 24.38
N GLY A 540 16.17 43.07 23.12
CA GLY A 540 16.91 41.95 22.55
C GLY A 540 16.88 41.98 21.03
N ASP A 541 18.05 42.19 20.44
CA ASP A 541 18.33 42.37 19.02
C ASP A 541 17.73 41.27 18.12
N HIS A 542 17.06 41.68 17.03
CA HIS A 542 16.65 40.80 15.95
C HIS A 542 17.81 40.58 14.97
N GLU A 543 18.68 39.61 15.25
CA GLU A 543 19.58 39.04 14.25
C GLU A 543 18.80 38.12 13.29
N ALA A 544 18.69 38.57 12.05
CA ALA A 544 18.23 37.81 10.91
C ALA A 544 19.26 36.72 10.56
N ASN A 545 19.04 35.49 11.04
CA ASN A 545 19.78 34.32 10.57
C ASN A 545 19.09 33.72 9.34
N ASN A 546 19.60 34.11 8.17
CA ASN A 546 19.53 33.39 6.91
C ASN A 546 20.03 31.95 7.12
N VAL A 547 19.12 30.99 7.14
CA VAL A 547 19.44 29.58 6.92
C VAL A 547 18.59 29.08 5.77
N SER A 548 19.25 28.80 4.65
CA SER A 548 18.72 28.04 3.52
C SER A 548 18.24 26.67 4.01
N GLN A 549 16.95 26.56 4.31
CA GLN A 549 16.31 25.29 4.60
C GLN A 549 15.75 24.68 3.31
N ASP A 550 16.63 24.02 2.56
CA ASP A 550 16.23 22.86 1.77
C ASP A 550 16.40 21.62 2.66
N ARG A 551 15.47 21.47 3.59
CA ARG A 551 15.22 20.22 4.31
C ARG A 551 13.72 20.09 4.43
N ARG A 552 13.10 19.52 3.39
CA ARG A 552 11.88 18.74 3.58
C ARG A 552 12.21 17.72 4.68
N THR A 553 11.70 17.94 5.88
CA THR A 553 11.70 16.93 6.93
C THR A 553 10.91 15.74 6.36
N PRO A 554 11.55 14.59 6.07
CA PRO A 554 10.83 13.46 5.54
C PRO A 554 9.97 12.94 6.70
N VAL A 555 8.66 12.88 6.51
CA VAL A 555 7.79 12.14 7.42
C VAL A 555 8.19 10.66 7.30
N THR A 556 9.00 10.21 8.25
CA THR A 556 9.54 8.86 8.37
C THR A 556 8.48 7.88 8.85
N LEU A 557 7.97 7.04 7.94
CA LEU A 557 7.67 5.64 8.25
C LEU A 557 8.96 4.84 7.99
N GLY A 558 9.39 4.02 8.95
CA GLY A 558 10.65 3.29 8.96
C GLY A 558 11.00 2.58 7.64
N THR A 559 11.83 3.28 6.87
CA THR A 559 12.74 2.93 5.76
C THR A 559 12.29 2.01 4.61
N MET A 560 11.45 0.98 4.77
CA MET A 560 11.31 -0.01 3.68
C MET A 560 10.14 0.23 2.71
N ALA A 561 8.99 0.70 3.19
CA ALA A 561 7.90 1.13 2.31
C ALA A 561 7.94 2.64 2.00
N GLY A 562 8.79 3.41 2.69
CA GLY A 562 8.92 4.85 2.50
C GLY A 562 9.39 5.20 1.09
N ASP A 563 10.43 4.55 0.59
CA ASP A 563 10.96 4.80 -0.76
C ASP A 563 9.97 4.37 -1.85
N ILE A 564 9.25 3.27 -1.62
CA ILE A 564 8.18 2.80 -2.51
C ILE A 564 7.06 3.84 -2.57
N TYR A 565 6.66 4.38 -1.41
CA TYR A 565 5.66 5.43 -1.32
C TYR A 565 6.13 6.71 -2.04
N GLN A 566 7.38 7.14 -1.87
CA GLN A 566 7.93 8.30 -2.59
C GLN A 566 7.94 8.07 -4.11
N ALA A 567 8.30 6.87 -4.57
CA ALA A 567 8.27 6.53 -5.99
C ALA A 567 6.85 6.54 -6.58
N LEU A 568 5.83 6.15 -5.80
CA LEU A 568 4.43 6.31 -6.19
C LEU A 568 4.04 7.79 -6.21
N ARG A 569 4.37 8.55 -5.16
CA ARG A 569 4.07 9.98 -5.01
C ARG A 569 4.67 10.83 -6.13
N ASN A 570 5.90 10.53 -6.54
CA ASN A 570 6.61 11.22 -7.62
C ASN A 570 6.16 10.78 -9.03
N GLY A 571 5.42 9.67 -9.12
CA GLY A 571 4.94 9.13 -10.40
C GLY A 571 5.92 8.20 -11.12
N ASP A 572 7.12 7.96 -10.58
CA ASP A 572 8.17 7.16 -11.22
C ASP A 572 7.73 5.70 -11.43
N LEU A 573 7.17 5.08 -10.38
CA LEU A 573 6.67 3.70 -10.47
C LEU A 573 5.41 3.62 -11.35
N TYR A 574 4.52 4.60 -11.28
CA TYR A 574 3.36 4.65 -12.18
C TYR A 574 3.79 4.76 -13.64
N GLY A 575 4.77 5.62 -13.96
CA GLY A 575 5.30 5.76 -15.31
C GLY A 575 5.82 4.43 -15.87
N ARG A 576 6.55 3.67 -15.04
CA ARG A 576 7.07 2.34 -15.42
C ARG A 576 5.93 1.34 -15.69
N ILE A 577 4.91 1.30 -14.84
CA ILE A 577 3.75 0.41 -14.98
C ILE A 577 2.93 0.78 -16.23
N MET A 578 2.62 2.07 -16.41
CA MET A 578 1.83 2.54 -17.55
C MET A 578 2.53 2.28 -18.88
N LYS A 579 3.86 2.44 -18.92
CA LYS A 579 4.66 2.06 -20.08
C LYS A 579 4.51 0.56 -20.42
N TYR A 580 4.60 -0.32 -19.41
CA TYR A 580 4.38 -1.75 -19.61
C TYR A 580 2.97 -2.04 -20.15
N CYS A 581 1.94 -1.41 -19.57
CA CYS A 581 0.56 -1.57 -20.02
C CYS A 581 0.37 -1.15 -21.49
N GLN A 582 0.96 -0.01 -21.89
CA GLN A 582 0.92 0.49 -23.26
C GLN A 582 1.62 -0.46 -24.25
N GLU A 583 2.83 -0.92 -23.93
CA GLU A 583 3.61 -1.82 -24.78
C GLU A 583 2.94 -3.19 -24.98
N ASN A 584 2.09 -3.60 -24.05
CA ASN A 584 1.42 -4.90 -24.07
C ASN A 584 -0.07 -4.80 -24.39
N ALA A 585 -0.59 -3.64 -24.82
CA ALA A 585 -1.99 -3.43 -25.21
C ALA A 585 -3.01 -3.86 -24.14
N PHE A 586 -2.83 -3.36 -22.92
CA PHE A 586 -3.84 -3.47 -21.86
C PHE A 586 -5.02 -2.55 -22.14
#